data_AF-A0A285SA87-F1
#
_entry.id   AF-A0A285SA87-F1
#
_cell.length_a   1.000
_cell.length_b   1.000
_cell.length_c   1.000
_cell.angle_alpha   90.00
_cell.angle_beta   90.00
_cell.angle_gamma   90.00
#
_symmetry.space_group_name_H-M   'P 1'
#
loop_
_entity.id
_entity.type
_entity.pdbx_description
1 polymer ?
#
loop_
_entity_poly.entity_id
_entity_poly.type
_entity_poly.pdbx_seq_one_letter_code
_entity_poly.pdbx_strand_id
1 'polypeptide(L)'
;MRTGRIAFPSRVPQNYADTTLSDRALRGGCHVQREVIAPFGIVLERRPSPSKWADWSWRIAEVIPDVPATDGWAVIHDGDGVTRYLSAPHMLVLHHKMVEAYDANIETGSPSIWAMLDDEVTPQMPPYRVRGITADPYEAQGVLDSAAGLVERLAMPRETVAWMAQYLASLPEAPAFRKRRRDRVETEKQIFGKEPIFSPLGRREEREP
;
A
#
# COMPACT_ATOMS: atom_id res chain seq x y z
N MET A 1 -36.28 25.01 10.74
CA MET A 1 -35.16 25.29 9.81
C MET A 1 -34.49 23.97 9.48
N ARG A 2 -34.44 23.60 8.20
CA ARG A 2 -33.89 22.33 7.69
C ARG A 2 -32.39 22.52 7.47
N THR A 3 -31.54 21.77 8.17
CA THR A 3 -30.09 21.74 7.91
C THR A 3 -29.76 20.42 7.24
N GLY A 4 -29.31 20.50 5.98
CA GLY A 4 -29.00 19.36 5.13
C GLY A 4 -27.78 18.58 5.61
N ARG A 5 -27.91 17.26 5.67
CA ARG A 5 -26.82 16.29 5.84
C ARG A 5 -26.06 16.21 4.52
N ILE A 6 -24.80 16.63 4.51
CA ILE A 6 -23.86 16.36 3.42
C ILE A 6 -23.25 14.98 3.69
N ALA A 7 -23.59 14.01 2.85
CA ALA A 7 -23.00 12.68 2.86
C ALA A 7 -21.69 12.70 2.06
N PHE A 8 -20.58 12.31 2.70
CA PHE A 8 -19.31 12.04 2.02
C PHE A 8 -19.13 10.52 1.88
N PRO A 9 -18.80 10.01 0.68
CA PRO A 9 -18.64 8.57 0.48
C PRO A 9 -17.28 8.11 1.00
N SER A 10 -17.27 7.34 2.09
CA SER A 10 -16.17 6.45 2.44
C SER A 10 -16.10 5.34 1.40
N ARG A 11 -15.27 5.50 0.36
CA ARG A 11 -15.05 4.44 -0.62
C ARG A 11 -13.97 3.49 -0.10
N VAL A 12 -14.32 2.75 0.95
CA VAL A 12 -13.73 1.42 1.18
C VAL A 12 -14.29 0.53 0.06
N PRO A 13 -13.47 -0.16 -0.74
CA PRO A 13 -14.00 -1.11 -1.71
C PRO A 13 -14.84 -2.15 -0.97
N GLN A 14 -16.11 -2.24 -1.35
CA GLN A 14 -17.16 -2.97 -0.64
C GLN A 14 -17.14 -4.49 -0.88
N ASN A 15 -16.00 -5.02 -1.33
CA ASN A 15 -15.81 -6.44 -1.63
C ASN A 15 -14.75 -7.02 -0.67
N TYR A 16 -15.04 -7.00 0.63
CA TYR A 16 -14.28 -7.75 1.64
C TYR A 16 -15.22 -8.25 2.75
N ALA A 17 -16.30 -8.91 2.32
CA ALA A 17 -17.12 -9.76 3.17
C ALA A 17 -17.16 -11.12 2.46
N ASP A 18 -16.94 -12.19 3.22
CA ASP A 18 -16.78 -13.60 2.82
C ASP A 18 -15.42 -14.02 2.25
N THR A 19 -14.43 -14.12 3.14
CA THR A 19 -13.40 -15.17 3.01
C THR A 19 -13.22 -15.89 4.35
N THR A 20 -14.31 -16.45 4.88
CA THR A 20 -14.21 -17.56 5.83
C THR A 20 -13.75 -18.80 5.08
N LEU A 21 -12.72 -19.48 5.62
CA LEU A 21 -12.31 -20.86 5.35
C LEU A 21 -13.11 -21.60 4.27
N SER A 22 -12.49 -21.84 3.11
CA SER A 22 -12.88 -22.95 2.24
C SER A 22 -11.69 -23.89 2.05
N ASP A 23 -11.46 -24.73 3.05
CA ASP A 23 -10.76 -26.00 2.86
C ASP A 23 -11.78 -27.02 2.34
N ARG A 24 -11.84 -27.25 1.01
CA ARG A 24 -12.31 -28.53 0.45
C ARG A 24 -11.97 -28.75 -1.03
N ALA A 25 -11.08 -29.72 -1.23
CA ALA A 25 -11.06 -30.77 -2.27
C ALA A 25 -10.70 -30.45 -3.74
N LEU A 26 -9.51 -30.96 -4.12
CA LEU A 26 -9.18 -31.81 -5.28
C LEU A 26 -9.83 -31.49 -6.65
N ARG A 27 -9.02 -30.95 -7.59
CA ARG A 27 -8.79 -31.42 -8.98
C ARG A 27 -7.94 -30.40 -9.75
N GLY A 28 -6.84 -30.88 -10.36
CA GLY A 28 -6.14 -30.32 -11.53
C GLY A 28 -6.17 -28.80 -11.76
N GLY A 29 -5.19 -28.11 -11.16
CA GLY A 29 -4.87 -26.71 -11.44
C GLY A 29 -4.20 -26.08 -10.22
N CYS A 30 -2.91 -25.73 -10.32
CA CYS A 30 -2.24 -24.95 -9.30
C CYS A 30 -2.81 -23.52 -9.35
N HIS A 31 -3.92 -23.27 -8.67
CA HIS A 31 -4.47 -21.92 -8.53
C HIS A 31 -3.64 -21.19 -7.48
N VAL A 32 -2.53 -20.60 -7.91
CA VAL A 32 -1.75 -19.69 -7.06
C VAL A 32 -2.64 -18.52 -6.65
N GLN A 33 -2.67 -18.22 -5.36
CA GLN A 33 -3.32 -17.02 -4.87
C GLN A 33 -2.52 -15.81 -5.37
N ARG A 34 -3.16 -14.90 -6.12
CA ARG A 34 -2.48 -13.70 -6.64
C ARG A 34 -2.26 -12.62 -5.58
N GLU A 35 -3.01 -12.75 -4.48
CA GLU A 35 -3.02 -11.85 -3.36
C GLU A 35 -3.36 -12.64 -2.09
N VAL A 36 -2.75 -12.26 -0.97
CA VAL A 36 -3.13 -12.72 0.36
C VAL A 36 -3.28 -11.51 1.28
N ILE A 37 -4.17 -11.63 2.27
CA ILE A 37 -4.44 -10.58 3.25
C ILE A 37 -4.27 -11.13 4.66
N ALA A 38 -3.87 -10.27 5.59
CA ALA A 38 -3.97 -10.56 7.02
C ALA A 38 -4.32 -9.28 7.80
N PRO A 39 -5.19 -9.36 8.83
CA PRO A 39 -5.55 -8.22 9.67
C PRO A 39 -4.51 -8.00 10.79
N PHE A 40 -4.24 -6.73 11.09
CA PHE A 40 -3.35 -6.31 12.16
C PHE A 40 -3.97 -5.20 13.01
N GLY A 41 -3.66 -5.19 14.30
CA GLY A 41 -3.81 -4.04 15.17
C GLY A 41 -2.55 -3.18 15.15
N ILE A 42 -2.74 -1.87 15.28
CA ILE A 42 -1.65 -0.90 15.43
C ILE A 42 -1.71 -0.33 16.83
N VAL A 43 -0.56 -0.33 17.52
CA VAL A 43 -0.40 0.29 18.83
C VAL A 43 0.32 1.63 18.68
N LEU A 44 -0.37 2.71 19.02
CA LEU A 44 0.19 4.05 19.11
C LEU A 44 0.50 4.38 20.57
N GLU A 45 1.71 4.88 20.82
CA GLU A 45 2.18 5.24 22.16
C GLU A 45 2.35 6.75 22.28
N ARG A 46 1.77 7.32 23.34
CA ARG A 46 1.96 8.71 23.77
C ARG A 46 2.80 8.73 25.04
N ARG A 47 3.83 9.56 25.06
CA ARG A 47 4.67 9.79 26.26
C ARG A 47 5.07 11.27 26.38
N PRO A 48 5.40 11.78 27.59
CA PRO A 48 5.94 13.10 27.78
C PRO A 48 7.11 13.36 26.85
N SER A 49 7.05 14.49 26.17
CA SER A 49 8.12 14.94 25.30
C SER A 49 9.27 15.51 26.15
N PRO A 50 10.53 15.17 25.86
CA PRO A 50 11.68 15.83 26.47
C PRO A 50 11.95 17.23 25.87
N SER A 51 11.23 17.61 24.82
CA SER A 51 11.41 18.86 24.08
C SER A 51 10.48 19.95 24.60
N LYS A 52 10.93 21.22 24.55
CA LYS A 52 10.13 22.41 24.91
C LYS A 52 9.03 22.78 23.90
N TRP A 53 8.99 22.13 22.74
CA TRP A 53 8.15 22.53 21.60
C TRP A 53 6.81 21.81 21.54
N ALA A 54 6.68 20.68 22.25
CA ALA A 54 5.46 19.91 22.35
C ALA A 54 5.45 19.20 23.71
N ASP A 55 4.29 19.10 24.34
CA ASP A 55 4.14 18.40 25.63
C ASP A 55 4.24 16.88 25.48
N TRP A 56 3.87 16.35 24.30
CA TRP A 56 3.75 14.93 24.03
C TRP A 56 4.61 14.52 22.82
N SER A 57 5.21 13.34 22.92
CA SER A 57 5.82 12.63 21.80
C SER A 57 5.02 11.38 21.48
N TRP A 58 4.89 11.11 20.18
CA TRP A 58 4.10 10.02 19.63
C TRP A 58 5.01 9.09 18.83
N ARG A 59 4.75 7.78 18.95
CA ARG A 59 5.39 6.77 18.10
C ARG A 59 4.47 5.59 17.90
N ILE A 60 4.55 4.95 16.75
CA ILE A 60 3.92 3.65 16.56
C ILE A 60 4.81 2.63 17.25
N ALA A 61 4.29 1.95 18.27
CA ALA A 61 5.06 1.07 19.11
C ALA A 61 5.09 -0.36 18.59
N GLU A 62 3.99 -0.84 18.03
CA GLU A 62 3.82 -2.26 17.68
C GLU A 62 2.74 -2.45 16.60
N VAL A 63 2.91 -3.51 15.81
CA VAL A 63 1.88 -4.12 14.97
C VAL A 63 1.60 -5.52 15.48
N ILE A 64 0.33 -5.81 15.76
CA ILE A 64 -0.08 -7.06 16.40
C ILE A 64 -1.01 -7.82 15.44
N PRO A 65 -0.73 -9.08 15.10
CA PRO A 65 -1.60 -9.90 14.27
C PRO A 65 -2.87 -10.32 15.01
N ASP A 66 -3.96 -10.53 14.28
CA ASP A 66 -5.21 -11.18 14.75
C ASP A 66 -5.81 -10.61 16.04
N VAL A 67 -5.81 -9.28 16.17
CA VAL A 67 -6.40 -8.57 17.31
C VAL A 67 -7.90 -8.34 17.11
N PRO A 68 -8.73 -8.41 18.18
CA PRO A 68 -10.14 -8.03 18.11
C PRO A 68 -10.34 -6.63 17.52
N ALA A 69 -11.38 -6.47 16.71
CA ALA A 69 -11.74 -5.20 16.12
C ALA A 69 -12.07 -4.15 17.20
N THR A 70 -11.68 -2.91 16.95
CA THR A 70 -11.96 -1.75 17.81
C THR A 70 -12.84 -0.75 17.06
N ASP A 71 -13.65 0.00 17.79
CA ASP A 71 -14.36 1.16 17.26
C ASP A 71 -13.45 2.41 17.39
N GLY A 72 -12.55 2.58 16.42
CA GLY A 72 -11.51 3.61 16.47
C GLY A 72 -10.36 3.26 17.41
N TRP A 73 -9.79 4.27 18.07
CA TRP A 73 -8.69 4.10 19.02
C TRP A 73 -9.19 3.73 20.41
N ALA A 74 -8.78 2.56 20.91
CA ALA A 74 -9.06 2.10 22.27
C ALA A 74 -7.82 2.23 23.16
N VAL A 75 -7.96 2.76 24.37
CA VAL A 75 -6.87 2.78 25.35
C VAL A 75 -6.64 1.37 25.88
N ILE A 76 -5.43 0.83 25.70
CA ILE A 76 -5.05 -0.51 26.19
C ILE A 76 -4.07 -0.46 27.37
N HIS A 77 -3.45 0.71 27.59
CA HIS A 77 -2.59 0.95 28.74
C HIS A 77 -2.56 2.45 29.05
N ASP A 78 -2.62 2.80 30.33
CA ASP A 78 -2.43 4.17 30.81
C ASP A 78 -1.75 4.11 32.19
N GLY A 79 -0.48 4.48 32.25
CA GLY A 79 0.36 4.34 33.44
C GLY A 79 1.79 4.79 33.22
N ASP A 80 2.51 5.15 34.29
CA ASP A 80 3.92 5.55 34.24
C ASP A 80 4.24 6.70 33.25
N GLY A 81 3.25 7.58 33.03
CA GLY A 81 3.34 8.67 32.04
C GLY A 81 3.21 8.20 30.58
N VAL A 82 2.91 6.94 30.32
CA VAL A 82 2.71 6.38 28.99
C VAL A 82 1.25 5.99 28.80
N THR A 83 0.66 6.43 27.69
CA THR A 83 -0.65 5.94 27.25
C THR A 83 -0.50 5.20 25.93
N ARG A 84 -1.03 3.98 25.82
CA ARG A 84 -1.05 3.21 24.57
C ARG A 84 -2.48 3.05 24.06
N TYR A 85 -2.63 3.27 22.77
CA TYR A 85 -3.88 3.18 22.04
C TYR A 85 -3.78 2.07 21.00
N LEU A 86 -4.80 1.24 20.88
CA LEU A 86 -4.93 0.20 19.87
C LEU A 86 -6.00 0.61 18.86
N SER A 87 -5.71 0.46 17.57
CA SER A 87 -6.71 0.51 16.51
C SER A 87 -6.59 -0.74 15.65
N ALA A 88 -7.70 -1.44 15.43
CA ALA A 88 -7.77 -2.67 14.65
C ALA A 88 -9.16 -2.84 14.00
N PRO A 89 -9.28 -3.54 12.85
CA PRO A 89 -8.19 -4.15 12.07
C PRO A 89 -7.69 -3.22 10.94
N HIS A 90 -6.41 -3.36 10.61
CA HIS A 90 -5.73 -2.75 9.47
C HIS A 90 -5.16 -3.87 8.59
N MET A 91 -5.44 -3.81 7.30
CA MET A 91 -5.13 -4.91 6.40
C MET A 91 -3.73 -4.78 5.80
N LEU A 92 -2.91 -5.83 5.96
CA LEU A 92 -1.69 -6.00 5.19
C LEU A 92 -2.01 -6.85 3.96
N VAL A 93 -1.84 -6.27 2.79
CA VAL A 93 -2.11 -6.93 1.50
C VAL A 93 -0.79 -7.25 0.81
N LEU A 94 -0.57 -8.52 0.49
CA LEU A 94 0.58 -8.96 -0.29
C LEU A 94 0.14 -9.39 -1.69
N HIS A 95 0.74 -8.79 -2.73
CA HIS A 95 0.36 -9.04 -4.12
C HIS A 95 1.53 -9.65 -4.91
N HIS A 96 1.26 -10.66 -5.74
CA HIS A 96 2.29 -11.46 -6.44
C HIS A 96 3.20 -10.66 -7.39
N LYS A 97 2.83 -9.43 -7.75
CA LYS A 97 3.65 -8.53 -8.58
C LYS A 97 4.71 -7.77 -7.79
N MET A 98 4.64 -7.81 -6.46
CA MET A 98 5.51 -7.03 -5.57
C MET A 98 6.61 -7.89 -4.94
N VAL A 99 6.89 -9.09 -5.50
CA VAL A 99 7.88 -10.04 -4.97
C VAL A 99 9.25 -9.38 -4.76
N GLU A 100 9.73 -8.61 -5.74
CA GLU A 100 11.00 -7.89 -5.63
C GLU A 100 11.05 -6.94 -4.42
N ALA A 101 9.94 -6.29 -4.07
CA ALA A 101 9.85 -5.42 -2.91
C ALA A 101 9.90 -6.22 -1.59
N TYR A 102 9.26 -7.39 -1.56
CA TYR A 102 9.27 -8.27 -0.39
C TYR A 102 10.64 -8.92 -0.17
N ASP A 103 11.32 -9.31 -1.25
CA ASP A 103 12.70 -9.80 -1.19
C ASP A 103 13.64 -8.72 -0.65
N ALA A 104 13.55 -7.49 -1.17
CA ALA A 104 14.32 -6.35 -0.65
C ALA A 104 14.09 -6.11 0.85
N ASN A 105 12.86 -6.27 1.34
CA ASN A 105 12.55 -6.17 2.77
C ASN A 105 13.23 -7.28 3.59
N ILE A 106 13.15 -8.53 3.13
CA ILE A 106 13.77 -9.69 3.79
C ILE A 106 15.31 -9.56 3.81
N GLU A 107 15.91 -9.12 2.71
CA GLU A 107 17.37 -8.97 2.53
C GLU A 107 17.99 -7.94 3.49
N THR A 108 17.20 -7.04 4.08
CA THR A 108 17.68 -6.13 5.13
C THR A 108 18.15 -6.86 6.40
N GLY A 109 17.89 -8.16 6.53
CA GLY A 109 18.21 -8.97 7.72
C GLY A 109 17.26 -8.73 8.90
N SER A 110 16.30 -7.82 8.76
CA SER A 110 15.26 -7.54 9.74
C SER A 110 13.94 -7.24 9.02
N PRO A 111 13.19 -8.29 8.61
CA PRO A 111 11.91 -8.13 7.94
C PRO A 111 11.00 -7.21 8.74
N SER A 112 10.42 -6.20 8.08
CA SER A 112 9.69 -5.13 8.74
C SER A 112 8.35 -4.83 8.09
N ILE A 113 7.38 -4.42 8.90
CA ILE A 113 6.15 -3.77 8.45
C ILE A 113 6.29 -2.28 8.71
N TRP A 114 5.85 -1.47 7.76
CA TRP A 114 5.70 -0.03 7.96
C TRP A 114 4.25 0.27 8.28
N ALA A 115 4.04 0.98 9.38
CA ALA A 115 2.75 1.55 9.72
C ALA A 115 2.78 3.06 9.43
N MET A 116 1.73 3.56 8.79
CA MET A 116 1.65 4.94 8.33
C MET A 116 0.37 5.57 8.86
N LEU A 117 0.49 6.72 9.50
CA LEU A 117 -0.59 7.49 10.11
C LEU A 117 -0.60 8.88 9.49
N ASP A 118 -1.79 9.42 9.24
CA ASP A 118 -1.97 10.82 8.88
C ASP A 118 -2.41 11.62 10.10
N ASP A 119 -2.06 12.91 10.13
CA ASP A 119 -2.65 13.85 11.08
C ASP A 119 -4.16 13.94 10.87
N GLU A 120 -4.91 13.87 11.96
CA GLU A 120 -6.37 14.06 11.94
C GLU A 120 -6.69 15.54 12.16
N VAL A 121 -7.50 16.11 11.25
CA VAL A 121 -7.81 17.56 11.27
C VAL A 121 -8.87 17.87 12.33
N THR A 122 -9.69 16.89 12.65
CA THR A 122 -10.70 17.02 13.70
C THR A 122 -10.11 16.78 15.09
N PRO A 123 -10.60 17.48 16.14
CA PRO A 123 -10.09 17.31 17.50
C PRO A 123 -10.48 15.93 18.05
N GLN A 124 -9.60 14.96 17.85
CA GLN A 124 -9.70 13.58 18.35
C GLN A 124 -8.41 13.23 19.12
N MET A 125 -8.52 12.28 20.05
CA MET A 125 -7.38 11.74 20.80
C MET A 125 -7.33 10.22 20.59
N PRO A 126 -6.26 9.66 20.04
CA PRO A 126 -5.08 10.33 19.45
C PRO A 126 -5.38 11.23 18.24
N PRO A 127 -4.53 12.22 17.92
CA PRO A 127 -4.72 13.14 16.79
C PRO A 127 -4.28 12.53 15.45
N TYR A 128 -4.44 11.22 15.29
CA TYR A 128 -3.98 10.48 14.12
C TYR A 128 -5.07 9.56 13.60
N ARG A 129 -5.13 9.41 12.28
CA ARG A 129 -5.82 8.30 11.62
C ARG A 129 -4.80 7.36 10.99
N VAL A 130 -5.10 6.07 10.98
CA VAL A 130 -4.24 5.11 10.28
C VAL A 130 -4.46 5.24 8.77
N ARG A 131 -3.40 5.53 8.03
CA ARG A 131 -3.40 5.51 6.56
C ARG A 131 -3.38 4.07 6.06
N GLY A 132 -2.52 3.23 6.64
CA GLY A 132 -2.39 1.83 6.29
C GLY A 132 -1.08 1.21 6.79
N ILE A 133 -0.89 -0.06 6.44
CA ILE A 133 0.32 -0.82 6.71
C ILE A 133 0.85 -1.44 5.41
N THR A 134 2.17 -1.55 5.29
CA THR A 134 2.80 -2.14 4.11
C THR A 134 4.03 -2.97 4.47
N ALA A 135 4.33 -3.97 3.65
CA ALA A 135 5.58 -4.72 3.68
C ALA A 135 6.53 -4.30 2.53
N ASP A 136 6.14 -3.31 1.73
CA ASP A 136 6.94 -2.72 0.65
C ASP A 136 7.78 -1.54 1.17
N PRO A 137 9.12 -1.65 1.20
CA PRO A 137 9.99 -0.57 1.65
C PRO A 137 9.95 0.66 0.72
N TYR A 138 9.65 0.49 -0.57
CA TYR A 138 9.60 1.58 -1.54
C TYR A 138 8.34 2.42 -1.40
N GLU A 139 7.20 1.78 -1.13
CA GLU A 139 5.96 2.49 -0.79
C GLU A 139 6.16 3.32 0.48
N ALA A 140 6.72 2.72 1.53
CA ALA A 140 6.99 3.42 2.78
C ALA A 140 7.95 4.60 2.60
N GLN A 141 8.99 4.45 1.78
CA GLN A 141 9.92 5.54 1.46
C GLN A 141 9.20 6.70 0.76
N GLY A 142 8.31 6.41 -0.20
CA GLY A 142 7.52 7.44 -0.87
C GLY A 142 6.64 8.26 0.08
N VAL A 143 6.15 7.63 1.16
CA VAL A 143 5.40 8.36 2.21
C VAL A 143 6.34 9.17 3.10
N LEU A 144 7.47 8.60 3.53
CA LEU A 144 8.48 9.32 4.32
C LEU A 144 8.97 10.59 3.63
N ASP A 145 9.19 10.53 2.31
CA ASP A 145 9.67 11.67 1.52
C ASP A 145 8.64 12.83 1.44
N SER A 146 7.36 12.56 1.72
CA SER A 146 6.31 13.59 1.74
C SER A 146 6.31 14.45 3.01
N ALA A 147 7.06 14.06 4.05
CA ALA A 147 7.13 14.72 5.35
C ALA A 147 5.76 14.96 6.05
N ALA A 148 4.74 14.19 5.68
CA ALA A 148 3.39 14.29 6.24
C ALA A 148 3.07 13.06 7.11
N GLY A 149 2.51 13.29 8.30
CA GLY A 149 2.08 12.24 9.21
C GLY A 149 3.22 11.53 9.94
N LEU A 150 2.93 10.34 10.46
CA LEU A 150 3.86 9.50 11.22
C LEU A 150 4.05 8.16 10.50
N VAL A 151 5.30 7.81 10.19
CA VAL A 151 5.65 6.54 9.58
C VAL A 151 6.70 5.86 10.43
N GLU A 152 6.45 4.62 10.82
CA GLU A 152 7.39 3.83 11.63
C GLU A 152 7.66 2.47 10.99
N ARG A 153 8.93 2.08 11.03
CA ARG A 153 9.40 0.75 10.63
C ARG A 153 9.38 -0.16 11.86
N LEU A 154 8.55 -1.19 11.82
CA LEU A 154 8.33 -2.11 12.93
C LEU A 154 8.82 -3.50 12.55
N ALA A 155 9.51 -4.18 13.48
CA ALA A 155 9.94 -5.56 13.25
C ALA A 155 8.71 -6.46 13.03
N MET A 156 8.75 -7.30 12.01
CA MET A 156 7.66 -8.24 11.75
C MET A 156 7.55 -9.27 12.87
N PRO A 157 6.33 -9.55 13.37
CA PRO A 157 6.07 -10.73 14.17
C PRO A 157 6.52 -12.00 13.43
N ARG A 158 7.05 -12.99 14.16
CA ARG A 158 7.60 -14.22 13.57
C ARG A 158 6.59 -14.97 12.72
N GLU A 159 5.34 -15.02 13.16
CA GLU A 159 4.24 -15.63 12.43
C GLU A 159 3.94 -14.92 11.10
N THR A 160 4.03 -13.59 11.07
CA THR A 160 3.88 -12.80 9.85
C THR A 160 4.99 -13.07 8.85
N VAL A 161 6.24 -13.21 9.32
CA VAL A 161 7.37 -13.61 8.46
C VAL A 161 7.13 -14.99 7.87
N ALA A 162 6.69 -15.95 8.68
CA ALA A 162 6.39 -17.31 8.22
C ALA A 162 5.25 -17.32 7.19
N TRP A 163 4.18 -16.57 7.43
CA TRP A 163 3.06 -16.41 6.51
C TRP A 163 3.49 -15.80 5.18
N MET A 164 4.28 -14.71 5.21
CA MET A 164 4.82 -14.07 4.01
C MET A 164 5.74 -15.01 3.23
N ALA A 165 6.63 -15.73 3.92
CA ALA A 165 7.53 -16.69 3.28
C ALA A 165 6.77 -17.86 2.63
N GLN A 166 5.71 -18.37 3.28
CA GLN A 166 4.84 -19.40 2.70
C GLN A 166 4.13 -18.89 1.44
N TYR A 167 3.64 -17.65 1.47
CA TYR A 167 3.03 -17.04 0.30
C TYR A 167 4.04 -16.92 -0.86
N LEU A 168 5.23 -16.34 -0.60
CA LEU A 168 6.29 -16.19 -1.60
C LEU A 168 6.72 -17.55 -2.20
N ALA A 169 6.87 -18.58 -1.36
CA ALA A 169 7.22 -19.93 -1.81
C ALA A 169 6.13 -20.60 -2.66
N SER A 170 4.87 -20.15 -2.56
CA SER A 170 3.77 -20.65 -3.38
C SER A 170 3.69 -20.00 -4.76
N LEU A 171 4.37 -18.86 -4.95
CA LEU A 171 4.34 -18.14 -6.22
C LEU A 171 5.18 -18.87 -7.28
N PRO A 172 4.70 -18.97 -8.53
CA PRO A 172 5.53 -19.42 -9.63
C PRO A 172 6.78 -18.54 -9.75
N GLU A 173 7.91 -19.17 -10.06
CA GLU A 173 9.13 -18.44 -10.38
C GLU A 173 8.85 -17.40 -11.47
N ALA A 174 9.34 -16.18 -11.27
CA ALA A 174 9.12 -15.12 -12.23
C ALA A 174 9.64 -15.57 -13.61
N PRO A 175 8.84 -15.43 -14.69
CA PRO A 175 9.32 -15.80 -16.01
C PRO A 175 10.56 -14.98 -16.33
N ALA A 176 11.61 -15.64 -16.83
CA ALA A 176 12.86 -14.99 -17.20
C ALA A 176 12.57 -13.72 -18.03
N PHE A 177 13.14 -12.60 -17.61
CA PHE A 177 12.88 -11.29 -18.20
C PHE A 177 13.13 -11.32 -19.72
N ARG A 178 12.05 -11.39 -20.51
CA ARG A 178 12.12 -11.37 -21.97
C ARG A 178 11.98 -9.94 -22.44
N LYS A 179 13.10 -9.30 -22.78
CA LYS A 179 13.12 -7.97 -23.41
C LYS A 179 12.15 -7.96 -24.59
N ARG A 180 11.17 -7.04 -24.58
CA ARG A 180 10.26 -6.85 -25.72
C ARG A 180 11.10 -6.44 -26.93
N ARG A 181 11.23 -7.35 -27.90
CA ARG A 181 11.76 -6.99 -29.21
C ARG A 181 10.69 -6.12 -29.88
N ARG A 182 11.08 -4.92 -30.32
CA ARG A 182 10.19 -4.07 -31.12
C ARG A 182 9.91 -4.86 -32.40
N ASP A 183 8.64 -5.17 -32.66
CA ASP A 183 8.25 -5.71 -33.95
C ASP A 183 8.69 -4.70 -35.01
N ARG A 184 9.50 -5.16 -35.95
CA ARG A 184 9.94 -4.35 -37.07
C ARG A 184 8.69 -4.08 -37.91
N VAL A 185 8.17 -2.86 -37.84
CA VAL A 185 7.16 -2.41 -38.79
C VAL A 185 7.86 -2.37 -40.15
N GLU A 186 7.39 -3.17 -41.11
CA GLU A 186 7.77 -3.02 -42.52
C GLU A 186 7.30 -1.65 -42.99
N THR A 187 8.25 -0.74 -43.17
CA THR A 187 8.03 0.65 -43.59
C THR A 187 7.41 0.76 -45.00
N GLU A 188 7.29 -0.34 -45.74
CA GLU A 188 6.72 -0.37 -47.09
C GLU A 188 5.20 -0.59 -47.13
N LYS A 189 4.55 -0.88 -45.99
CA LYS A 189 3.09 -0.79 -45.95
C LYS A 189 2.69 0.68 -45.86
N GLN A 190 2.41 1.27 -47.02
CA GLN A 190 1.65 2.51 -47.15
C GLN A 190 0.36 2.41 -46.31
N ILE A 191 0.34 3.05 -45.15
CA ILE A 191 -0.89 3.26 -44.41
C ILE A 191 -1.60 4.42 -45.12
N PHE A 192 -2.63 4.08 -45.89
CA PHE A 192 -3.46 5.00 -46.66
C PHE A 192 -3.87 6.23 -45.82
N GLY A 193 -3.57 7.45 -46.31
CA GLY A 193 -4.09 8.70 -45.73
C GLY A 193 -3.07 9.70 -45.14
N LYS A 194 -1.76 9.49 -45.27
CA LYS A 194 -0.77 10.54 -44.96
C LYS A 194 0.04 10.89 -46.20
N GLU A 195 -0.25 12.04 -46.80
CA GLU A 195 0.69 12.64 -47.74
C GLU A 195 2.00 13.03 -47.01
N PRO A 196 3.17 12.78 -47.60
CA PRO A 196 4.44 13.18 -47.01
C PRO A 196 4.54 14.70 -46.97
N ILE A 197 5.02 15.22 -45.83
CA ILE A 197 5.24 16.67 -45.57
C ILE A 197 6.19 17.29 -46.62
N PHE A 198 7.00 16.47 -47.30
CA PHE A 198 7.97 16.88 -48.32
C PHE A 198 7.49 16.63 -49.76
N SER A 199 6.18 16.58 -50.03
CA SER A 199 5.69 16.55 -51.40
C SER A 199 6.06 17.88 -52.11
N PRO A 200 6.80 17.84 -53.25
CA PRO A 200 7.19 19.06 -53.96
C PRO A 200 6.01 19.75 -54.68
N LEU A 201 4.80 19.18 -54.63
CA LEU A 201 3.60 19.69 -55.28
C LEU A 201 2.94 20.88 -54.53
N GLY A 202 3.50 21.31 -53.41
CA GLY A 202 2.99 22.43 -52.60
C GLY A 202 3.41 23.83 -53.04
N ARG A 203 4.31 23.99 -54.02
CA ARG A 203 4.67 25.32 -54.53
C ARG A 203 3.64 25.76 -55.57
N ARG A 204 2.60 26.48 -55.14
CA ARG A 204 1.81 27.31 -56.07
C ARG A 204 2.78 28.31 -56.70
N GLU A 205 3.10 28.14 -57.99
CA GLU A 205 3.69 29.20 -58.78
C GLU A 205 2.62 30.29 -58.98
N GLU A 206 2.92 31.50 -58.51
CA GLU A 206 2.22 32.72 -58.85
C GLU A 206 2.26 32.91 -60.37
N ARG A 207 1.09 32.99 -61.00
CA ARG A 207 0.97 33.48 -62.38
C ARG A 207 0.75 34.99 -62.32
N GLU A 208 1.73 35.78 -62.75
CA GLU A 208 1.50 37.16 -63.17
C GLU A 208 1.37 37.22 -64.71
N PRO A 209 0.49 38.09 -65.26
CA PRO A 209 0.45 38.39 -66.68
C PRO A 209 1.56 39.34 -67.14
#